data_AF-A0A4R5W8D9-F1
#
_entry.id   AF-A0A4R5W8D9-F1
#
_cell.length_a   1.000
_cell.length_b   1.000
_cell.length_c   1.000
_cell.angle_alpha   90.00
_cell.angle_beta   90.00
_cell.angle_gamma   90.00
#
_symmetry.space_group_name_H-M   'P 1'
#
loop_
_entity.id
_entity.type
_entity.pdbx_description
1 polymer ?
#
loop_
_entity_poly.entity_id
_entity_poly.type
_entity_poly.pdbx_seq_one_letter_code
_entity_poly.pdbx_strand_id
1 'polypeptide(L)'
;MSSWIVANVPSWLLLILLVVGIAGGAVLVRKLVRRKFPQLAGADHNDATRFAYGVVGFVYAFFIGFVVSGMWSQINTEDGQARDEGTAGIQLARDLTAFDQPDADRIRQALLEYERAALAEWPQAVRGYEYPPADKALQRVYQSYQQVQPHTDTQKTFLATSYGTLDKMSKARTERVMQAQTNTGPSFALWTVILLTSSLVLSCAIIYGVEHPRIHSVMVATVGVLVAANLFLVLELSHPFLGEMATSSDPLRDVISVLSNPST
;
A
#
# COMPACT_ATOMS: atom_id res chain seq x y z
N MET A 1 -13.31 -8.32 -1.74
CA MET A 1 -13.30 -8.58 -3.20
C MET A 1 -12.17 -7.84 -3.90
N SER A 2 -11.93 -6.54 -3.64
CA SER A 2 -10.79 -5.81 -4.22
C SER A 2 -9.43 -6.41 -3.86
N SER A 3 -9.24 -6.87 -2.62
CA SER A 3 -8.00 -7.53 -2.16
C SER A 3 -7.63 -8.77 -2.99
N TRP A 4 -8.62 -9.58 -3.38
CA TRP A 4 -8.39 -10.75 -4.24
C TRP A 4 -7.92 -10.36 -5.64
N ILE A 5 -8.50 -9.30 -6.21
CA ILE A 5 -8.16 -8.82 -7.55
C ILE A 5 -6.70 -8.35 -7.57
N VAL A 6 -6.32 -7.49 -6.62
CA VAL A 6 -4.95 -6.96 -6.52
C VAL A 6 -3.93 -8.07 -6.24
N ALA A 7 -4.30 -9.09 -5.47
CA ALA A 7 -3.40 -10.20 -5.15
C ALA A 7 -3.19 -11.21 -6.29
N ASN A 8 -4.13 -11.36 -7.22
CA ASN A 8 -4.11 -12.45 -8.22
C ASN A 8 -4.00 -11.97 -9.67
N VAL A 9 -4.28 -10.70 -9.94
CA VAL A 9 -4.26 -10.15 -11.30
C VAL A 9 -3.01 -9.28 -11.45
N PRO A 10 -2.13 -9.53 -12.45
CA PRO A 10 -1.00 -8.66 -12.71
C PRO A 10 -1.45 -7.22 -12.97
N SER A 11 -0.77 -6.24 -12.38
CA SER A 11 -1.17 -4.82 -12.40
C SER A 11 -1.30 -4.27 -13.82
N TRP A 12 -0.39 -4.63 -14.73
CA TRP A 12 -0.50 -4.25 -16.15
C TRP A 12 -1.77 -4.80 -16.83
N LEU A 13 -2.18 -6.03 -16.49
CA LEU A 13 -3.37 -6.66 -17.05
C LEU A 13 -4.64 -6.04 -16.46
N LEU A 14 -4.62 -5.74 -15.16
CA LEU A 14 -5.69 -5.02 -14.48
C LEU A 14 -5.92 -3.64 -15.09
N LEU A 15 -4.85 -2.88 -15.36
CA LEU A 15 -4.92 -1.58 -16.03
C LEU A 15 -5.55 -1.71 -17.43
N ILE A 16 -5.09 -2.68 -18.23
CA ILE A 16 -5.66 -2.92 -19.58
C ILE A 16 -7.14 -3.27 -19.49
N LEU A 17 -7.54 -4.15 -18.57
CA LEU A 17 -8.94 -4.55 -18.39
C LEU A 17 -9.82 -3.36 -17.99
N LEU A 18 -9.36 -2.52 -17.07
CA LEU A 18 -10.08 -1.32 -16.67
C LEU A 18 -10.20 -0.32 -17.81
N VAL A 19 -9.11 -0.07 -18.55
CA VAL A 19 -9.10 0.84 -19.70
C VAL A 19 -10.06 0.35 -20.78
N VAL A 20 -9.97 -0.92 -21.18
CA VAL A 20 -10.85 -1.50 -22.20
C VAL A 20 -12.30 -1.52 -21.72
N GLY A 21 -12.55 -1.91 -20.47
CA GLY A 21 -13.88 -2.01 -19.90
C GLY A 21 -14.57 -0.65 -19.74
N ILE A 22 -13.89 0.33 -19.16
CA ILE A 22 -14.46 1.65 -18.86
C ILE A 22 -14.47 2.53 -20.10
N ALA A 23 -13.36 2.68 -20.82
CA ALA A 23 -13.32 3.53 -22.01
C ALA A 23 -14.13 2.90 -23.16
N GLY A 24 -13.98 1.60 -23.39
CA GLY A 24 -14.77 0.88 -24.39
C GLY A 24 -16.26 0.86 -24.04
N GLY A 25 -16.58 0.61 -22.77
CA GLY A 25 -17.95 0.67 -22.26
C GLY A 25 -18.57 2.06 -22.41
N ALA A 26 -17.85 3.12 -22.07
CA ALA A 26 -18.32 4.50 -22.22
C ALA A 26 -18.60 4.86 -23.69
N VAL A 27 -17.72 4.46 -24.61
CA VAL A 27 -17.94 4.65 -26.06
C VAL A 27 -19.15 3.85 -26.55
N LEU A 28 -19.35 2.63 -26.04
CA LEU A 28 -20.53 1.81 -26.37
C LEU A 28 -21.83 2.42 -25.85
N VAL A 29 -21.86 2.83 -24.57
CA VAL A 29 -23.00 3.50 -23.94
C VAL A 29 -23.34 4.76 -24.71
N ARG A 30 -22.34 5.58 -25.07
CA ARG A 30 -22.53 6.75 -25.93
C ARG A 30 -23.20 6.39 -27.26
N LYS A 31 -22.73 5.34 -27.94
CA LYS A 31 -23.32 4.89 -29.22
C LYS A 31 -24.79 4.48 -29.04
N LEU A 32 -25.12 3.82 -27.93
CA LEU A 32 -26.50 3.43 -27.58
C LEU A 32 -27.38 4.65 -27.25
N VAL A 33 -26.88 5.58 -26.42
CA VAL A 33 -27.57 6.83 -26.07
C VAL A 33 -27.87 7.65 -27.31
N ARG A 34 -26.89 7.81 -28.22
CA ARG A 34 -27.09 8.51 -29.50
C ARG A 34 -28.11 7.83 -30.42
N ARG A 35 -28.17 6.49 -30.40
CA ARG A 35 -29.17 5.73 -31.17
C ARG A 35 -30.57 5.89 -30.60
N LYS A 36 -30.71 5.94 -29.27
CA LYS A 36 -32.02 6.00 -28.58
C LYS A 36 -32.56 7.42 -28.45
N PHE A 37 -31.68 8.41 -28.34
CA PHE A 37 -32.02 9.82 -28.13
C PHE A 37 -31.29 10.72 -29.14
N PRO A 38 -31.67 10.67 -30.44
CA PRO A 38 -31.04 11.50 -31.48
C PRO A 38 -31.22 13.02 -31.24
N GLN A 39 -32.19 13.40 -30.41
CA GLN A 39 -32.48 14.78 -30.00
C GLN A 39 -31.33 15.42 -29.19
N LEU A 40 -30.54 14.61 -28.49
CA LEU A 40 -29.34 15.03 -27.74
C LEU A 40 -28.13 15.32 -28.66
N ALA A 41 -28.26 15.11 -29.97
CA ALA A 41 -27.19 15.36 -30.93
C ALA A 41 -27.07 16.84 -31.34
N GLY A 42 -28.11 17.65 -31.09
CA GLY A 42 -28.12 19.08 -31.39
C GLY A 42 -27.23 19.87 -30.43
N ALA A 43 -26.48 20.85 -30.96
CA ALA A 43 -25.55 21.68 -30.21
C ALA A 43 -26.22 22.67 -29.23
N ASP A 44 -27.55 22.80 -29.26
CA ASP A 44 -28.31 23.84 -28.55
C ASP A 44 -28.23 23.78 -27.01
N HIS A 45 -27.79 22.66 -26.44
CA HIS A 45 -27.69 22.45 -24.98
C HIS A 45 -26.25 22.42 -24.44
N ASN A 46 -25.27 22.88 -25.23
CA ASN A 46 -23.85 22.69 -24.91
C ASN A 46 -23.33 23.56 -23.76
N ASP A 47 -23.89 24.75 -23.51
CA ASP A 47 -23.33 25.66 -22.50
C ASP A 47 -23.55 25.16 -21.07
N ALA A 48 -24.77 24.71 -20.75
CA ALA A 48 -25.06 24.10 -19.45
C ALA A 48 -24.28 22.79 -19.25
N THR A 49 -24.15 21.97 -20.30
CA THR A 49 -23.42 20.69 -20.24
C THR A 49 -21.90 20.94 -20.13
N ARG A 50 -21.37 21.96 -20.79
CA ARG A 50 -19.96 22.38 -20.70
C ARG A 50 -19.64 22.87 -19.29
N PHE A 51 -20.50 23.72 -18.72
CA PHE A 51 -20.35 24.19 -17.35
C PHE A 51 -20.39 23.04 -16.34
N ALA A 52 -21.41 22.15 -16.45
CA ALA A 52 -21.53 20.98 -15.59
C ALA A 52 -20.32 20.06 -15.71
N TYR A 53 -19.85 19.76 -16.94
CA TYR A 53 -18.65 18.96 -17.17
C TYR A 53 -17.41 19.59 -16.54
N GLY A 54 -17.24 20.91 -16.64
CA GLY A 54 -16.12 21.62 -16.02
C GLY A 54 -16.13 21.50 -14.50
N VAL A 55 -17.28 21.76 -13.86
CA VAL A 55 -17.42 21.66 -12.39
C VAL A 55 -17.24 20.23 -11.92
N VAL A 56 -17.92 19.27 -12.55
CA VAL A 56 -17.86 17.85 -12.19
C VAL A 56 -16.45 17.29 -12.41
N GLY A 57 -15.81 17.63 -13.53
CA GLY A 57 -14.44 17.23 -13.83
C GLY A 57 -13.44 17.80 -12.82
N PHE A 58 -13.59 19.06 -12.43
CA PHE A 58 -12.75 19.69 -11.41
C PHE A 58 -12.92 19.01 -10.04
N VAL A 59 -14.16 18.82 -9.57
CA VAL A 59 -14.45 18.16 -8.28
C VAL A 59 -13.92 16.73 -8.27
N TYR A 60 -14.09 15.98 -9.36
CA TYR A 60 -13.56 14.63 -9.50
C TYR A 60 -12.02 14.61 -9.44
N ALA A 61 -11.34 15.46 -10.22
CA ALA A 61 -9.89 15.50 -10.25
C ALA A 61 -9.31 15.85 -8.87
N PHE A 62 -9.89 16.83 -8.20
CA PHE A 62 -9.49 17.22 -6.85
C PHE A 62 -9.74 16.09 -5.83
N PHE A 63 -10.93 15.50 -5.84
CA PHE A 63 -11.30 14.44 -4.92
C PHE A 63 -10.42 13.19 -5.09
N ILE A 64 -10.25 12.70 -6.31
CA ILE A 64 -9.38 11.55 -6.59
C ILE A 64 -7.94 11.85 -6.23
N GLY A 65 -7.43 13.05 -6.56
CA GLY A 65 -6.07 13.45 -6.19
C GLY A 65 -5.85 13.37 -4.67
N PHE A 66 -6.83 13.84 -3.88
CA PHE A 66 -6.78 13.75 -2.42
C PHE A 66 -6.83 12.30 -1.92
N VAL A 67 -7.72 11.47 -2.48
CA VAL A 67 -7.83 10.05 -2.12
C VAL A 67 -6.53 9.31 -2.41
N VAL A 68 -5.99 9.44 -3.62
CA VAL A 68 -4.73 8.80 -4.03
C VAL A 68 -3.57 9.27 -3.16
N SER A 69 -3.47 10.57 -2.87
CA SER A 69 -2.43 11.11 -1.99
C SER A 69 -2.53 10.55 -0.57
N GLY A 70 -3.73 10.41 -0.02
CA GLY A 70 -3.94 9.83 1.31
C GLY A 70 -3.52 8.36 1.35
N MET A 71 -3.89 7.59 0.33
CA MET A 71 -3.56 6.17 0.23
C MET A 71 -2.05 5.96 0.02
N TRP A 72 -1.40 6.77 -0.82
CA TRP A 72 0.06 6.75 -0.97
C TRP A 72 0.78 7.10 0.34
N SER A 73 0.29 8.10 1.08
CA SER A 73 0.84 8.46 2.39
C SER A 73 0.75 7.29 3.38
N GLN A 74 -0.36 6.55 3.37
CA GLN A 74 -0.55 5.39 4.24
C GLN A 74 0.49 4.30 3.94
N ILE A 75 0.73 3.98 2.66
CA ILE A 75 1.78 3.02 2.27
C ILE A 75 3.15 3.47 2.76
N ASN A 76 3.50 4.75 2.60
CA ASN A 76 4.79 5.26 3.09
C ASN A 76 4.94 5.15 4.61
N THR A 77 3.85 5.32 5.36
CA THR A 77 3.85 5.13 6.82
C THR A 77 4.12 3.67 7.19
N GLU A 78 3.48 2.73 6.50
CA GLU A 78 3.67 1.29 6.72
C GLU A 78 5.07 0.82 6.31
N ASP A 79 5.59 1.30 5.18
CA ASP A 79 6.99 1.14 4.78
C ASP A 79 7.96 1.69 5.84
N GLY A 80 7.61 2.84 6.42
CA GLY A 80 8.36 3.44 7.53
C GLY A 80 8.46 2.49 8.73
N GLN A 81 7.36 1.85 9.12
CA GLN A 81 7.34 0.91 10.24
C GLN A 81 8.18 -0.34 9.97
N ALA A 82 8.11 -0.90 8.77
CA ALA A 82 8.96 -2.02 8.37
C ALA A 82 10.45 -1.64 8.39
N ARG A 83 10.78 -0.43 7.92
CA ARG A 83 12.14 0.11 7.97
C ARG A 83 12.62 0.40 9.38
N ASP A 84 11.75 0.87 10.27
CA ASP A 84 12.09 1.12 11.67
C ASP A 84 12.39 -0.19 12.40
N GLU A 85 11.61 -1.25 12.16
CA GLU A 85 11.89 -2.60 12.67
C GLU A 85 13.25 -3.11 12.18
N GLY A 86 13.50 -3.07 10.85
CA GLY A 86 14.76 -3.52 10.27
C GLY A 86 15.97 -2.67 10.70
N THR A 87 15.82 -1.35 10.82
CA THR A 87 16.90 -0.46 11.28
C THR A 87 17.27 -0.76 12.73
N ALA A 88 16.28 -0.98 13.59
CA ALA A 88 16.52 -1.41 14.96
C ALA A 88 17.22 -2.77 15.01
N GLY A 89 16.81 -3.73 14.17
CA GLY A 89 17.47 -5.04 14.04
C GLY A 89 18.94 -4.94 13.60
N ILE A 90 19.24 -4.11 12.60
CA ILE A 90 20.62 -3.84 12.15
C ILE A 90 21.45 -3.19 13.26
N GLN A 91 20.86 -2.24 14.00
CA GLN A 91 21.54 -1.60 15.11
C GLN A 91 21.87 -2.61 16.22
N LEU A 92 20.91 -3.45 16.62
CA LEU A 92 21.14 -4.52 17.59
C LEU A 92 22.24 -5.48 17.12
N ALA A 93 22.24 -5.84 15.82
CA ALA A 93 23.26 -6.70 15.23
C ALA A 93 24.68 -6.10 15.31
N ARG A 94 24.80 -4.77 15.11
CA ARG A 94 26.07 -4.04 15.20
C ARG A 94 26.54 -3.87 16.64
N ASP A 95 25.61 -3.60 17.56
CA ASP A 95 25.91 -3.41 18.99
C ASP A 95 26.46 -4.69 19.64
N LEU A 96 26.30 -5.86 19.00
CA LEU A 96 26.87 -7.13 19.48
C LEU A 96 28.39 -7.11 19.64
N THR A 97 29.11 -6.25 18.91
CA THR A 97 30.58 -6.15 19.03
C THR A 97 31.03 -5.60 20.38
N ALA A 98 30.13 -5.00 21.17
CA ALA A 98 30.44 -4.49 22.50
C ALA A 98 30.42 -5.58 23.59
N PHE A 99 29.82 -6.75 23.33
CA PHE A 99 29.68 -7.84 24.29
C PHE A 99 30.73 -8.93 24.08
N ASP A 100 30.95 -9.74 25.11
CA ASP A 100 31.83 -10.89 25.02
C ASP A 100 31.27 -11.93 24.04
N GLN A 101 32.15 -12.66 23.36
CA GLN A 101 31.78 -13.58 22.27
C GLN A 101 30.62 -14.54 22.62
N PRO A 102 30.56 -15.19 23.80
CA PRO A 102 29.47 -16.09 24.13
C PRO A 102 28.11 -15.39 24.22
N ASP A 103 28.08 -14.15 24.71
CA ASP A 103 26.87 -13.33 24.82
C ASP A 103 26.47 -12.79 23.46
N ALA A 104 27.43 -12.28 22.69
CA ALA A 104 27.22 -11.81 21.33
C ALA A 104 26.65 -12.92 20.42
N ASP A 105 27.21 -14.14 20.47
CA ASP A 105 26.75 -15.28 19.68
C ASP A 105 25.32 -15.71 20.06
N ARG A 106 25.03 -15.73 21.36
CA ARG A 106 23.71 -16.10 21.90
C ARG A 106 22.63 -15.09 21.50
N ILE A 107 22.92 -13.79 21.62
CA ILE A 107 22.00 -12.73 21.17
C ILE A 107 21.85 -12.77 19.64
N ARG A 108 22.95 -12.95 18.90
CA ARG A 108 22.92 -13.07 17.43
C ARG A 108 21.98 -14.17 16.97
N GLN A 109 22.06 -15.35 17.59
CA GLN A 109 21.19 -16.47 17.27
C GLN A 109 19.72 -16.16 17.60
N ALA A 110 19.43 -15.60 18.77
CA ALA A 110 18.08 -15.22 19.15
C ALA A 110 17.48 -14.17 18.20
N LEU A 111 18.27 -13.16 17.80
CA LEU A 111 17.84 -12.12 16.87
C LEU A 111 17.61 -12.70 15.47
N LEU A 112 18.47 -13.58 15.00
CA LEU A 112 18.31 -14.26 13.71
C LEU A 112 17.09 -15.20 13.68
N GLU A 113 16.79 -15.88 14.80
CA GLU A 113 15.54 -16.64 14.97
C GLU A 113 14.30 -15.72 14.90
N TYR A 114 14.36 -14.57 15.58
CA TYR A 114 13.30 -13.57 15.55
C TYR A 114 13.05 -13.03 14.14
N GLU A 115 14.07 -12.56 13.44
CA GLU A 115 13.93 -11.98 12.09
C GLU A 115 13.35 -12.99 11.10
N ARG A 116 13.76 -14.26 11.18
CA ARG A 116 13.17 -15.34 10.37
C ARG A 116 11.70 -15.59 10.72
N ALA A 117 11.35 -15.53 12.00
CA ALA A 117 9.97 -15.68 12.44
C ALA A 117 9.10 -14.48 12.04
N ALA A 118 9.61 -13.25 12.12
CA ALA A 118 8.95 -12.03 11.68
C ALA A 118 8.75 -12.02 10.15
N LEU A 119 9.73 -12.51 9.39
CA LEU A 119 9.59 -12.67 7.93
C LEU A 119 8.53 -13.73 7.57
N ALA A 120 8.44 -14.83 8.33
CA ALA A 120 7.41 -15.86 8.15
C ALA A 120 6.01 -15.39 8.61
N GLU A 121 5.94 -14.48 9.59
CA GLU A 121 4.72 -13.84 10.05
C GLU A 121 4.11 -12.92 9.00
N TRP A 122 4.93 -12.24 8.19
CA TRP A 122 4.49 -11.24 7.23
C TRP A 122 3.25 -11.65 6.41
N PRO A 123 3.23 -12.77 5.67
CA PRO A 123 2.04 -13.19 4.92
C PRO A 123 0.86 -13.63 5.80
N GLN A 124 1.10 -14.03 7.06
CA GLN A 124 0.03 -14.40 8.00
C GLN A 124 -0.69 -13.15 8.52
N ALA A 125 0.08 -12.11 8.89
CA ALA A 125 -0.46 -10.84 9.34
C ALA A 125 -1.35 -10.19 8.26
N VAL A 126 -0.93 -10.22 7.00
CA VAL A 126 -1.71 -9.73 5.84
C VAL A 126 -3.02 -10.49 5.65
N ARG A 127 -3.07 -11.76 6.06
CA ARG A 127 -4.29 -12.58 6.01
C ARG A 127 -5.16 -12.44 7.26
N GLY A 128 -4.76 -11.62 8.23
CA GLY A 128 -5.45 -11.46 9.50
C GLY A 128 -5.20 -12.59 10.50
N TYR A 129 -4.17 -13.41 10.29
CA TYR A 129 -3.82 -14.50 11.20
C TYR A 129 -2.71 -14.07 12.17
N GLU A 130 -2.80 -14.56 13.41
CA GLU A 130 -1.72 -14.45 14.40
C GLU A 130 -0.59 -15.44 14.08
N TYR A 131 0.64 -15.07 14.47
CA TYR A 131 1.80 -15.95 14.32
C TYR A 131 2.61 -16.05 15.64
N PRO A 132 2.15 -16.87 16.60
CA PRO A 132 2.78 -17.02 17.92
C PRO A 132 4.29 -17.35 17.92
N PRO A 133 4.87 -18.03 16.91
CA PRO A 133 6.32 -18.24 16.88
C PRO A 133 7.14 -16.94 16.85
N ALA A 134 6.65 -15.86 16.24
CA ALA A 134 7.36 -14.57 16.21
C ALA A 134 7.41 -13.92 17.60
N ASP A 135 6.31 -13.95 18.36
CA ASP A 135 6.29 -13.44 19.74
C ASP A 135 7.23 -14.22 20.66
N LYS A 136 7.24 -15.55 20.53
CA LYS A 136 8.16 -16.42 21.28
C LYS A 136 9.62 -16.14 20.93
N ALA A 137 9.94 -15.91 19.67
CA ALA A 137 11.29 -15.59 19.24
C ALA A 137 11.72 -14.20 19.75
N LEU A 138 10.83 -13.20 19.70
CA LEU A 138 11.10 -11.88 20.27
C LEU A 138 11.38 -11.97 21.77
N GLN A 139 10.59 -12.77 22.50
CA GLN A 139 10.82 -13.00 23.94
C GLN A 139 12.19 -13.63 24.22
N ARG A 140 12.68 -14.53 23.35
CA ARG A 140 14.04 -15.09 23.48
C ARG A 140 15.11 -14.04 23.29
N VAL A 141 14.91 -13.04 22.43
CA VAL A 141 15.83 -11.89 22.30
C VAL A 141 15.91 -11.15 23.63
N TYR A 142 14.77 -10.80 24.25
CA TYR A 142 14.76 -10.17 25.58
C TYR A 142 15.48 -11.02 26.63
N GLN A 143 15.22 -12.34 26.67
CA GLN A 143 15.89 -13.25 27.60
C GLN A 143 17.41 -13.34 27.35
N SER A 144 17.84 -13.23 26.09
CA SER A 144 19.26 -13.26 25.76
C SER A 144 20.00 -12.05 26.34
N TYR A 145 19.42 -10.85 26.22
CA TYR A 145 19.97 -9.64 26.85
C TYR A 145 19.92 -9.69 28.39
N GLN A 146 18.90 -10.29 29.00
CA GLN A 146 18.78 -10.40 30.47
C GLN A 146 19.90 -11.23 31.11
N GLN A 147 20.48 -12.16 30.37
CA GLN A 147 21.54 -13.04 30.85
C GLN A 147 22.94 -12.41 30.71
N VAL A 148 23.08 -11.26 30.04
CA VAL A 148 24.36 -10.56 29.90
C VAL A 148 24.78 -9.99 31.25
N GLN A 149 26.02 -10.27 31.66
CA GLN A 149 26.62 -9.68 32.86
C GLN A 149 27.70 -8.69 32.42
N PRO A 150 27.40 -7.38 32.35
CA PRO A 150 28.38 -6.39 31.89
C PRO A 150 29.52 -6.25 32.90
N HIS A 151 30.75 -6.34 32.42
CA HIS A 151 31.98 -6.19 33.20
C HIS A 151 32.62 -4.80 33.06
N THR A 152 32.22 -4.02 32.04
CA THR A 152 32.71 -2.67 31.77
C THR A 152 31.59 -1.64 31.72
N ASP A 153 31.90 -0.38 31.99
CA ASP A 153 30.93 0.73 31.83
C ASP A 153 30.43 0.83 30.39
N THR A 154 31.30 0.57 29.40
CA THR A 154 30.93 0.49 27.99
C THR A 154 29.87 -0.59 27.75
N GLN A 155 30.09 -1.83 28.21
CA GLN A 155 29.10 -2.90 28.09
C GLN A 155 27.78 -2.55 28.78
N LYS A 156 27.83 -1.88 29.94
CA LYS A 156 26.62 -1.43 30.66
C LYS A 156 25.83 -0.41 29.85
N THR A 157 26.50 0.57 29.22
CA THR A 157 25.87 1.54 28.34
C THR A 157 25.28 0.89 27.09
N PHE A 158 26.01 0.00 26.41
CA PHE A 158 25.51 -0.71 25.24
C PHE A 158 24.32 -1.62 25.59
N LEU A 159 24.34 -2.29 26.74
CA LEU A 159 23.22 -3.10 27.22
C LEU A 159 21.96 -2.25 27.44
N ALA A 160 22.09 -1.08 28.08
CA ALA A 160 20.97 -0.16 28.28
C ALA A 160 20.41 0.39 26.95
N THR A 161 21.29 0.79 26.02
CA THR A 161 20.90 1.23 24.67
C THR A 161 20.23 0.10 23.87
N SER A 162 20.70 -1.15 24.04
CA SER A 162 20.13 -2.32 23.38
C SER A 162 18.68 -2.55 23.81
N TYR A 163 18.34 -2.41 25.09
CA TYR A 163 16.93 -2.50 25.53
C TYR A 163 16.05 -1.44 24.88
N GLY A 164 16.50 -0.19 24.83
CA GLY A 164 15.74 0.88 24.16
C GLY A 164 15.57 0.64 22.65
N THR A 165 16.55 0.01 22.00
CA THR A 165 16.48 -0.35 20.58
C THR A 165 15.57 -1.56 20.36
N LEU A 166 15.62 -2.55 21.25
CA LEU A 166 14.75 -3.72 21.26
C LEU A 166 13.27 -3.32 21.45
N ASP A 167 12.99 -2.34 22.32
CA ASP A 167 11.64 -1.80 22.50
C ASP A 167 11.13 -1.07 21.24
N LYS A 168 12.01 -0.35 20.53
CA LYS A 168 11.66 0.25 19.23
C LYS A 168 11.33 -0.81 18.19
N MET A 169 12.14 -1.87 18.10
CA MET A 169 11.90 -3.00 17.19
C MET A 169 10.56 -3.68 17.50
N SER A 170 10.30 -3.98 18.77
CA SER A 170 9.05 -4.58 19.25
C SER A 170 7.82 -3.71 18.94
N LYS A 171 7.94 -2.39 19.17
CA LYS A 171 6.88 -1.43 18.85
C LYS A 171 6.61 -1.36 17.35
N ALA A 172 7.65 -1.25 16.53
CA ALA A 172 7.53 -1.20 15.07
C ALA A 172 6.88 -2.47 14.51
N ARG A 173 7.26 -3.65 15.00
CA ARG A 173 6.58 -4.92 14.69
C ARG A 173 5.10 -4.87 15.06
N THR A 174 4.80 -4.45 16.29
CA THR A 174 3.42 -4.45 16.80
C THR A 174 2.52 -3.55 15.94
N GLU A 175 2.99 -2.34 15.62
CA GLU A 175 2.25 -1.43 14.76
C GLU A 175 2.07 -2.00 13.34
N ARG A 176 3.12 -2.58 12.75
CA ARG A 176 3.06 -3.24 11.44
C ARG A 176 2.03 -4.38 11.43
N VAL A 177 2.06 -5.27 12.41
CA VAL A 177 1.13 -6.41 12.50
C VAL A 177 -0.31 -5.92 12.70
N MET A 178 -0.53 -4.94 13.58
CA MET A 178 -1.86 -4.36 13.79
C MET A 178 -2.43 -3.73 12.52
N GLN A 179 -1.60 -2.99 11.77
CA GLN A 179 -2.03 -2.37 10.51
C GLN A 179 -2.29 -3.42 9.42
N ALA A 180 -1.42 -4.43 9.30
CA ALA A 180 -1.62 -5.54 8.37
C ALA A 180 -2.93 -6.31 8.63
N GLN A 181 -3.27 -6.56 9.90
CA GLN A 181 -4.49 -7.27 10.29
C GLN A 181 -5.77 -6.44 10.09
N THR A 182 -5.68 -5.12 10.25
CA THR A 182 -6.83 -4.20 10.12
C THR A 182 -6.96 -3.62 8.71
N ASN A 183 -6.12 -4.04 7.77
CA ASN A 183 -6.13 -3.58 6.39
C ASN A 183 -7.35 -4.13 5.62
N THR A 184 -8.51 -3.49 5.79
CA THR A 184 -9.73 -3.81 5.05
C THR A 184 -9.87 -3.01 3.73
N GLY A 185 -8.87 -2.17 3.41
CA GLY A 185 -8.94 -1.17 2.36
C GLY A 185 -10.00 -0.08 2.60
N PRO A 186 -10.31 0.75 1.58
CA PRO A 186 -11.28 1.83 1.69
C PRO A 186 -12.66 1.37 2.13
N SER A 187 -13.30 2.19 2.98
CA SER A 187 -14.67 1.93 3.43
C SER A 187 -15.67 1.92 2.26
N PHE A 188 -16.79 1.24 2.44
CA PHE A 188 -17.87 1.20 1.45
C PHE A 188 -18.36 2.60 1.05
N ALA A 189 -18.39 3.54 2.01
CA ALA A 189 -18.73 4.93 1.76
C ALA A 189 -17.75 5.60 0.78
N LEU A 190 -16.44 5.38 0.94
CA LEU A 190 -15.44 5.95 0.04
C LEU A 190 -15.58 5.41 -1.38
N TRP A 191 -15.76 4.08 -1.52
CA TRP A 191 -16.03 3.46 -2.82
C TRP A 191 -17.27 4.02 -3.51
N THR A 192 -18.34 4.24 -2.73
CA THR A 192 -19.58 4.82 -3.25
C THR A 192 -19.33 6.21 -3.85
N VAL A 193 -18.58 7.06 -3.15
CA VAL A 193 -18.27 8.42 -3.64
C VAL A 193 -17.34 8.38 -4.86
N ILE A 194 -16.34 7.50 -4.86
CA ILE A 194 -15.43 7.31 -6.01
C ILE A 194 -16.21 6.88 -7.26
N LEU A 195 -17.08 5.88 -7.13
CA LEU A 195 -17.89 5.38 -8.26
C LEU A 195 -18.93 6.41 -8.71
N LEU A 196 -19.57 7.12 -7.76
CA LEU A 196 -20.52 8.17 -8.07
C LEU A 196 -19.86 9.30 -8.87
N THR A 197 -18.75 9.85 -8.37
CA THR A 197 -18.04 10.95 -9.04
C THR A 197 -17.47 10.53 -10.40
N SER A 198 -16.92 9.31 -10.50
CA SER A 198 -16.47 8.72 -11.78
C SER A 198 -17.61 8.59 -12.79
N SER A 199 -18.78 8.10 -12.35
CA SER A 199 -19.95 7.94 -13.21
C SER A 199 -20.52 9.28 -13.67
N LEU A 200 -20.47 10.32 -12.82
CA LEU A 200 -20.95 11.66 -13.14
C LEU A 200 -20.08 12.31 -14.22
N VAL A 201 -18.75 12.22 -14.10
CA VAL A 201 -17.80 12.70 -15.12
C VAL A 201 -18.03 12.00 -16.46
N LEU A 202 -18.14 10.67 -16.46
CA LEU A 202 -18.40 9.90 -17.68
C LEU A 202 -19.76 10.25 -18.30
N SER A 203 -20.80 10.43 -17.48
CA SER A 203 -22.13 10.80 -17.96
C SER A 203 -22.12 12.16 -18.63
N CYS A 204 -21.47 13.16 -18.02
CA CYS A 204 -21.29 14.47 -18.63
C CYS A 204 -20.52 14.37 -19.96
N ALA A 205 -19.44 13.57 -20.01
CA ALA A 205 -18.68 13.36 -21.25
C ALA A 205 -19.52 12.70 -22.36
N ILE A 206 -20.38 11.75 -22.01
CA ILE A 206 -21.24 11.01 -22.96
C ILE A 206 -22.38 11.89 -23.49
N ILE A 207 -22.99 12.71 -22.62
CA ILE A 207 -24.12 13.58 -22.95
C ILE A 207 -23.66 14.80 -23.76
N TYR A 208 -22.39 15.19 -23.65
CA TYR A 208 -21.83 16.35 -24.33
C TYR A 208 -22.13 16.37 -25.85
N GLY A 209 -22.69 17.47 -26.32
CA GLY A 209 -23.12 17.67 -27.69
C GLY A 209 -21.92 17.96 -28.59
N VAL A 210 -21.55 16.98 -29.43
CA VAL A 210 -20.47 17.15 -30.42
C VAL A 210 -20.94 16.68 -31.78
N GLU A 211 -20.84 17.56 -32.76
CA GLU A 211 -21.28 17.33 -34.14
C GLU A 211 -20.57 16.14 -34.78
N HIS A 212 -19.24 16.07 -34.63
CA HIS A 212 -18.44 15.02 -35.26
C HIS A 212 -18.39 13.74 -34.40
N PRO A 213 -18.96 12.61 -34.88
CA PRO A 213 -19.08 11.40 -34.07
C PRO A 213 -17.73 10.75 -33.76
N ARG A 214 -16.71 10.92 -34.63
CA ARG A 214 -15.36 10.41 -34.38
C ARG A 214 -14.65 11.19 -33.27
N ILE A 215 -14.68 12.52 -33.34
CA ILE A 215 -14.04 13.40 -32.35
C ILE A 215 -14.62 13.15 -30.95
N HIS A 216 -15.94 12.98 -30.85
CA HIS A 216 -16.57 12.68 -29.58
C HIS A 216 -16.28 11.26 -29.07
N SER A 217 -16.13 10.25 -29.95
CA SER A 217 -15.64 8.93 -29.50
C SER A 217 -14.28 9.07 -28.84
N VAL A 218 -13.37 9.83 -29.46
CA VAL A 218 -12.02 10.06 -28.92
C VAL A 218 -12.10 10.80 -27.60
N MET A 219 -12.90 11.86 -27.49
CA MET A 219 -13.08 12.61 -26.24
C MET A 219 -13.58 11.72 -25.08
N VAL A 220 -14.63 10.94 -25.32
CA VAL A 220 -15.18 10.01 -24.31
C VAL A 220 -14.20 8.91 -23.96
N ALA A 221 -13.46 8.38 -24.94
CA ALA A 221 -12.42 7.39 -24.69
C ALA A 221 -11.30 7.98 -23.83
N THR A 222 -10.85 9.22 -24.09
CA THR A 222 -9.83 9.89 -23.27
C THR A 222 -10.27 10.06 -21.83
N VAL A 223 -11.50 10.52 -21.60
CA VAL A 223 -12.06 10.63 -20.24
C VAL A 223 -12.19 9.25 -19.59
N GLY A 224 -12.62 8.24 -20.35
CA GLY A 224 -12.68 6.85 -19.90
C GLY A 224 -11.33 6.27 -19.48
N VAL A 225 -10.28 6.53 -20.25
CA VAL A 225 -8.90 6.14 -19.91
C VAL A 225 -8.46 6.83 -18.62
N LEU A 226 -8.73 8.12 -18.47
CA LEU A 226 -8.37 8.88 -17.27
C LEU A 226 -9.09 8.32 -16.03
N VAL A 227 -10.39 8.05 -16.12
CA VAL A 227 -11.16 7.44 -15.03
C VAL A 227 -10.65 6.04 -14.72
N ALA A 228 -10.34 5.23 -15.73
CA ALA A 228 -9.78 3.90 -15.56
C ALA A 228 -8.41 3.92 -14.87
N ALA A 229 -7.52 4.83 -15.26
CA ALA A 229 -6.20 5.00 -14.64
C ALA A 229 -6.30 5.43 -13.17
N ASN A 230 -7.23 6.32 -12.85
CA ASN A 230 -7.47 6.73 -11.46
C ASN A 230 -8.07 5.60 -10.61
N LEU A 231 -9.04 4.85 -11.14
CA LEU A 231 -9.60 3.69 -10.45
C LEU A 231 -8.56 2.58 -10.28
N PHE A 232 -7.67 2.40 -11.25
CA PHE A 232 -6.52 1.52 -11.15
C PHE A 232 -5.63 1.92 -9.97
N LEU A 233 -5.24 3.20 -9.88
CA LEU A 233 -4.41 3.69 -8.76
C LEU A 233 -5.10 3.49 -7.41
N VAL A 234 -6.39 3.81 -7.31
CA VAL A 234 -7.16 3.57 -6.08
C VAL A 234 -7.17 2.08 -5.73
N LEU A 235 -7.31 1.18 -6.70
CA LEU A 235 -7.30 -0.26 -6.45
C LEU A 235 -5.95 -0.75 -5.97
N GLU A 236 -4.86 -0.41 -6.66
CA GLU A 236 -3.51 -0.82 -6.23
C GLU A 236 -3.15 -0.26 -4.85
N LEU A 237 -3.45 1.01 -4.60
CA LEU A 237 -3.14 1.65 -3.32
C LEU A 237 -4.12 1.25 -2.20
N SER A 238 -5.18 0.49 -2.51
CA SER A 238 -6.21 0.13 -1.52
C SER A 238 -5.76 -0.91 -0.52
N HIS A 239 -4.70 -1.65 -0.85
CA HIS A 239 -4.17 -2.70 0.01
C HIS A 239 -2.65 -2.54 0.12
N PRO A 240 -2.17 -1.73 1.07
CA PRO A 240 -0.75 -1.46 1.25
C PRO A 240 0.17 -2.68 1.33
N PHE A 241 -0.32 -3.86 1.73
CA PHE A 241 0.47 -5.09 1.79
C PHE A 241 0.28 -6.05 0.60
N LEU A 242 -0.49 -5.66 -0.42
CA LEU A 242 -0.80 -6.49 -1.60
C LEU A 242 -0.60 -5.70 -2.89
N GLY A 243 -0.18 -6.37 -3.96
CA GLY A 243 0.00 -5.74 -5.27
C GLY A 243 1.44 -5.30 -5.53
N GLU A 244 1.63 -4.55 -6.61
CA GLU A 244 2.97 -4.16 -7.08
C GLU A 244 3.56 -3.01 -6.25
N MET A 245 2.71 -2.15 -5.68
CA MET A 245 3.10 -1.03 -4.82
C MET A 245 3.03 -1.38 -3.32
N ALA A 246 3.14 -2.67 -2.99
CA ALA A 246 3.02 -3.15 -1.62
C ALA A 246 4.26 -2.84 -0.77
N THR A 247 4.03 -2.64 0.52
CA THR A 247 5.04 -2.58 1.58
C THR A 247 5.94 -3.80 1.53
N SER A 248 7.25 -3.58 1.51
CA SER A 248 8.23 -4.66 1.37
C SER A 248 8.73 -5.21 2.71
N SER A 249 8.94 -6.54 2.74
CA SER A 249 9.62 -7.25 3.84
C SER A 249 11.17 -7.14 3.79
N ASP A 250 11.72 -6.44 2.80
CA ASP A 250 13.18 -6.34 2.58
C ASP A 250 13.97 -5.84 3.79
N PRO A 251 13.51 -4.86 4.58
CA PRO A 251 14.25 -4.44 5.77
C PRO A 251 14.56 -5.58 6.75
N LEU A 252 13.65 -6.56 6.90
CA LEU A 252 13.90 -7.74 7.76
C LEU A 252 14.91 -8.71 7.12
N ARG A 253 14.89 -8.84 5.78
CA ARG A 253 15.86 -9.65 5.03
C ARG A 253 17.26 -9.07 5.15
N ASP A 254 17.38 -7.75 5.14
CA ASP A 254 18.64 -7.04 5.32
C ASP A 254 19.23 -7.34 6.71
N VAL A 255 18.42 -7.35 7.78
CA VAL A 255 18.90 -7.75 9.11
C VAL A 255 19.44 -9.18 9.10
N ILE A 256 18.72 -10.13 8.50
CA ILE A 256 19.17 -11.53 8.37
C ILE A 256 20.51 -11.60 7.62
N SER A 257 20.67 -10.80 6.56
CA SER A 257 21.92 -10.77 5.78
C SER A 257 23.11 -10.30 6.63
N VAL A 258 22.91 -9.26 7.46
CA VAL A 258 23.94 -8.71 8.37
C VAL A 258 24.28 -9.73 9.48
N LEU A 259 23.27 -10.42 10.02
CA LEU A 259 23.47 -11.41 11.08
C LEU A 259 24.12 -12.71 10.59
N SER A 260 23.89 -13.09 9.33
CA SER A 260 24.45 -14.30 8.74
C SER A 260 25.87 -14.12 8.21
N ASN A 261 26.21 -12.92 7.77
CA ASN A 261 27.54 -12.54 7.31
C ASN A 261 28.08 -11.40 8.19
N PRO A 262 28.49 -11.69 9.44
CA PRO A 262 29.07 -10.65 10.29
C PRO A 262 30.30 -10.07 9.61
N SER A 263 30.26 -8.77 9.32
CA SER A 263 31.44 -8.04 8.85
C SER A 263 32.52 -8.16 9.93
N THR A 264 33.62 -8.82 9.57
CA THR A 264 34.84 -9.00 10.38
C THR A 264 35.42 -7.67 10.83
#